data_AF-A0A317T572-F1
#
_entry.id   AF-A0A317T572-F1
#
_cell.length_a   1.000
_cell.length_b   1.000
_cell.length_c   1.000
_cell.angle_alpha   90.00
_cell.angle_beta   90.00
_cell.angle_gamma   90.00
#
_symmetry.space_group_name_H-M   'P 1'
#
loop_
_entity.id
_entity.type
_entity.pdbx_description
1 polymer ?
#
loop_
_entity_poly.entity_id
_entity_poly.type
_entity_poly.pdbx_seq_one_letter_code
_entity_poly.pdbx_strand_id
1 'polypeptide(L)'
;MSFGRGSILGGGGSESREGVAMNWVLDHVLAYPATYDFALPLRTIYILNSTTHHTSPADFKLLLLEHISNLPSQPCTLPPSFLSTFVRKCFPRDLGNVQFDQAFTALDYIRDLEIRRSKELEKAARARGEDDRRIVNLRIKSIKTEQFYARAIAGIRRWTLLHELSITPFNKFNCIATLNTLYPIEEADINSYLPAPTLASQRHALWRYITGVEKNGPGILESVRTGNGGWAGVSEAVNAYLRLSLDMIQRADELARPSSIGSFQSDDSMDVGATSIARTAPERKRKKGGF
;
A
#
# COMPACT_ATOMS: atom_id res chain seq x y z
N MET A 1 -65.97 -4.63 33.21
CA MET A 1 -64.66 -5.16 32.78
C MET A 1 -63.81 -3.97 32.39
N SER A 2 -62.76 -3.76 33.18
CA SER A 2 -61.82 -2.64 33.12
C SER A 2 -60.65 -3.02 32.22
N PHE A 3 -60.20 -2.12 31.35
CA PHE A 3 -58.81 -2.06 30.95
C PHE A 3 -58.40 -0.59 30.89
N GLY A 4 -57.64 -0.19 31.90
CA GLY A 4 -56.94 1.09 31.98
C GLY A 4 -55.47 0.95 31.62
N ARG A 5 -54.91 2.11 31.24
CA ARG A 5 -53.51 2.60 31.37
C ARG A 5 -52.34 1.67 30.99
N GLY A 6 -51.49 2.20 30.11
CA GLY A 6 -50.09 1.79 30.02
C GLY A 6 -49.30 2.67 29.05
N SER A 7 -48.79 3.80 29.52
CA SER A 7 -47.75 4.58 28.86
C SER A 7 -46.53 3.71 28.57
N ILE A 8 -45.98 3.76 27.35
CA ILE A 8 -44.63 3.25 27.07
C ILE A 8 -43.75 4.44 26.72
N LEU A 9 -43.10 4.98 27.75
CA LEU A 9 -41.86 5.71 27.62
C LEU A 9 -40.72 4.69 27.59
N GLY A 10 -39.67 5.02 26.84
CA GLY A 10 -38.30 4.69 27.24
C GLY A 10 -37.70 3.42 26.63
N GLY A 11 -37.10 3.59 25.46
CA GLY A 11 -36.12 2.66 24.89
C GLY A 11 -35.12 3.41 24.03
N GLY A 12 -34.60 4.53 24.54
CA GLY A 12 -33.50 5.25 23.90
C GLY A 12 -32.24 4.42 23.93
N GLY A 13 -32.02 3.64 22.86
CA GLY A 13 -30.70 3.14 22.52
C GLY A 13 -29.88 4.34 22.08
N SER A 14 -28.89 4.72 22.89
CA SER A 14 -27.83 5.64 22.47
C SER A 14 -26.99 4.94 21.40
N GLU A 15 -27.50 4.84 20.17
CA GLU A 15 -26.65 4.70 19.00
C GLU A 15 -25.84 5.99 18.92
N SER A 16 -24.69 5.92 19.57
CA SER A 16 -23.74 7.00 19.73
C SER A 16 -23.47 7.58 18.34
N ARG A 17 -23.39 8.91 18.21
CA ARG A 17 -23.03 9.64 16.96
C ARG A 17 -21.60 9.32 16.46
N GLU A 18 -21.00 8.25 16.98
CA GLU A 18 -19.69 7.69 16.72
C GLU A 18 -19.70 6.99 15.35
N GLY A 19 -19.39 7.75 14.29
CA GLY A 19 -19.23 7.20 12.94
C GLY A 19 -20.02 7.92 11.84
N VAL A 20 -20.89 8.87 12.20
CA VAL A 20 -21.73 9.64 11.23
C VAL A 20 -20.86 10.39 10.21
N ALA A 21 -19.70 10.87 10.66
CA ALA A 21 -18.64 11.48 9.86
C ALA A 21 -18.22 10.63 8.67
N MET A 22 -17.92 9.35 8.95
CA MET A 22 -17.37 8.43 7.98
C MET A 22 -18.39 8.17 6.89
N ASN A 23 -19.66 7.98 7.26
CA ASN A 23 -20.75 7.81 6.30
C ASN A 23 -20.85 9.01 5.35
N TRP A 24 -20.69 10.24 5.85
CA TRP A 24 -20.72 11.42 4.99
C TRP A 24 -19.46 11.58 4.11
N VAL A 25 -18.28 11.20 4.62
CA VAL A 25 -17.06 11.15 3.81
C VAL A 25 -17.23 10.14 2.68
N LEU A 26 -17.72 8.94 3.00
CA LEU A 26 -17.97 7.87 2.03
C LEU A 26 -19.00 8.27 0.99
N ASP A 27 -20.15 8.80 1.41
CA ASP A 27 -21.20 9.29 0.52
C ASP A 27 -20.65 10.32 -0.47
N HIS A 28 -19.80 11.24 0.00
CA HIS A 28 -19.21 12.28 -0.86
C HIS A 28 -18.17 11.70 -1.83
N VAL A 29 -17.27 10.84 -1.37
CA VAL A 29 -16.25 10.21 -2.23
C VAL A 29 -16.91 9.35 -3.32
N LEU A 30 -17.95 8.59 -2.96
CA LEU A 30 -18.72 7.77 -3.90
C LEU A 30 -19.52 8.62 -4.90
N ALA A 31 -19.99 9.81 -4.51
CA ALA A 31 -20.72 10.72 -5.38
C ALA A 31 -19.83 11.44 -6.41
N TYR A 32 -18.52 11.57 -6.14
CA TYR A 32 -17.58 12.29 -6.99
C TYR A 32 -16.30 11.48 -7.29
N PRO A 33 -16.42 10.28 -7.88
CA PRO A 33 -15.28 9.38 -8.08
C PRO A 33 -14.21 9.98 -9.00
N ALA A 34 -14.61 10.79 -9.99
CA ALA A 34 -13.69 11.48 -10.90
C ALA A 34 -12.84 12.58 -10.24
N THR A 35 -13.25 13.06 -9.06
CA THR A 35 -12.49 14.04 -8.26
C THR A 35 -11.44 13.35 -7.39
N TYR A 36 -11.68 12.08 -7.03
CA TYR A 36 -10.83 11.27 -6.17
C TYR A 36 -10.36 10.02 -6.93
N ASP A 37 -9.58 10.21 -7.99
CA ASP A 37 -8.84 9.11 -8.65
C ASP A 37 -8.03 8.28 -7.62
N PHE A 38 -7.69 8.91 -6.48
CA PHE A 38 -7.04 8.34 -5.32
C PHE A 38 -7.78 8.81 -4.05
N ALA A 39 -8.01 7.89 -3.11
CA ALA A 39 -8.67 8.17 -1.83
C ALA A 39 -8.11 9.41 -1.10
N LEU A 40 -8.94 10.10 -0.31
CA LEU A 40 -8.51 11.22 0.52
C LEU A 40 -7.31 10.83 1.42
N PRO A 41 -6.31 11.71 1.62
CA PRO A 41 -5.20 11.44 2.52
C PRO A 41 -5.69 11.07 3.93
N LEU A 42 -5.05 10.09 4.58
CA LEU A 42 -5.49 9.63 5.89
C LEU A 42 -5.47 10.74 6.94
N ARG A 43 -4.54 11.70 6.83
CA ARG A 43 -4.50 12.87 7.72
C ARG A 43 -5.72 13.77 7.57
N THR A 44 -6.22 13.94 6.34
CA THR A 44 -7.47 14.66 6.06
C THR A 44 -8.64 13.95 6.74
N ILE A 45 -8.75 12.64 6.54
CA ILE A 45 -9.83 11.82 7.11
C ILE A 45 -9.79 11.89 8.65
N TYR A 46 -8.60 11.85 9.25
CA TYR A 46 -8.43 12.00 10.69
C TYR A 46 -8.92 13.35 11.21
N ILE A 47 -8.56 14.46 10.54
CA ILE A 47 -8.99 15.80 10.93
C ILE A 47 -10.53 15.88 10.88
N LEU A 48 -11.14 15.40 9.79
CA LEU A 48 -12.58 15.35 9.65
C LEU A 48 -13.22 14.50 10.75
N ASN A 49 -12.73 13.29 10.99
CA ASN A 49 -13.25 12.42 12.05
C ASN A 49 -13.15 13.07 13.44
N SER A 50 -12.09 13.81 13.71
CA SER A 50 -11.85 14.47 15.01
C SER A 50 -12.80 15.64 15.28
N THR A 51 -13.27 16.34 14.24
CA THR A 51 -14.13 17.53 14.38
C THR A 51 -15.62 17.19 14.48
N THR A 52 -16.01 15.97 14.13
CA THR A 52 -17.43 15.60 13.93
C THR A 52 -18.29 15.58 15.18
N HIS A 53 -17.70 15.38 16.35
CA HIS A 53 -18.43 15.37 17.61
C HIS A 53 -19.01 16.74 17.99
N HIS A 54 -18.52 17.82 17.37
CA HIS A 54 -18.85 19.20 17.72
C HIS A 54 -19.51 19.99 16.57
N THR A 55 -19.79 19.34 15.45
CA THR A 55 -20.09 20.03 14.18
C THR A 55 -21.45 19.60 13.63
N SER A 56 -22.26 20.54 13.13
CA SER A 56 -23.53 20.22 12.46
C SER A 56 -23.28 19.56 11.08
N PRO A 57 -24.25 18.85 10.50
CA PRO A 57 -24.08 18.27 9.16
C PRO A 57 -23.73 19.29 8.07
N ALA A 58 -24.23 20.53 8.19
CA ALA A 58 -23.94 21.59 7.23
C ALA A 58 -22.50 22.11 7.38
N ASP A 59 -22.07 22.36 8.62
CA ASP A 59 -20.72 22.82 8.92
C ASP A 59 -19.67 21.76 8.54
N PHE A 60 -20.00 20.48 8.74
CA PHE A 60 -19.13 19.38 8.33
C PHE A 60 -18.93 19.34 6.81
N LYS A 61 -20.00 19.55 6.04
CA LYS A 61 -19.91 19.62 4.57
C LYS A 61 -19.04 20.78 4.12
N LEU A 62 -19.11 21.92 4.79
CA LEU A 62 -18.25 23.07 4.50
C LEU A 62 -16.78 22.75 4.79
N LEU A 63 -16.48 22.16 5.96
CA LEU A 63 -15.12 21.73 6.32
C LEU A 63 -14.55 20.69 5.33
N LEU A 64 -15.38 19.76 4.89
CA LEU A 64 -15.01 18.78 3.87
C LEU A 64 -14.62 19.47 2.56
N LEU A 65 -15.47 20.36 2.04
CA LEU A 65 -15.23 21.11 0.82
C LEU A 65 -13.99 22.01 0.91
N GLU A 66 -13.77 22.66 2.04
CA GLU A 66 -12.56 23.45 2.32
C GLU A 66 -11.30 22.59 2.29
N HIS A 67 -11.34 21.40 2.89
CA HIS A 67 -10.17 20.55 2.88
C HIS A 67 -9.86 20.01 1.48
N ILE A 68 -10.91 19.67 0.71
CA ILE A 68 -10.78 19.21 -0.68
C ILE A 68 -10.19 20.29 -1.58
N SER A 69 -10.65 21.55 -1.45
CA SER A 69 -10.14 22.65 -2.27
C SER A 69 -8.67 22.97 -1.99
N ASN A 70 -8.20 22.65 -0.79
CA ASN A 70 -6.80 22.78 -0.38
C ASN A 70 -5.93 21.56 -0.75
N LEU A 71 -6.51 20.47 -1.27
CA LEU A 71 -5.71 19.35 -1.75
C LEU A 71 -4.96 19.75 -3.03
N PRO A 72 -3.70 19.30 -3.19
CA PRO A 72 -2.96 19.55 -4.42
C PRO A 72 -3.72 18.97 -5.62
N SER A 73 -3.96 19.80 -6.63
CA SER A 73 -4.74 19.45 -7.84
C SER A 73 -4.06 18.43 -8.75
N GLN A 74 -2.83 18.03 -8.46
CA GLN A 74 -2.10 16.99 -9.20
C GLN A 74 -1.51 15.95 -8.24
N PRO A 75 -1.60 14.66 -8.55
CA PRO A 75 -0.86 13.63 -7.84
C PRO A 75 0.63 13.79 -8.19
N CYS A 76 1.38 14.46 -7.34
CA CYS A 76 2.84 14.43 -7.41
C CYS A 76 3.27 12.99 -7.05
N THR A 77 3.47 12.14 -8.05
CA THR A 77 3.98 10.79 -7.79
C THR A 77 5.43 10.89 -7.32
N LEU A 78 5.61 10.81 -6.00
CA LEU A 78 6.93 10.84 -5.39
C LEU A 78 7.74 9.61 -5.83
N PRO A 79 9.08 9.72 -5.96
CA PRO A 79 9.91 8.59 -6.31
C PRO A 79 9.73 7.41 -5.32
N PRO A 80 9.68 6.15 -5.79
CA PRO A 80 9.54 4.98 -4.90
C PRO A 80 10.60 4.93 -3.80
N SER A 81 11.83 5.34 -4.10
CA SER A 81 12.93 5.44 -3.14
C SER A 81 12.68 6.47 -2.04
N PHE A 82 12.04 7.60 -2.38
CA PHE A 82 11.63 8.60 -1.39
C PHE A 82 10.59 8.03 -0.44
N LEU A 83 9.51 7.43 -0.98
CA LEU A 83 8.46 6.80 -0.17
C LEU A 83 9.05 5.76 0.80
N SER A 84 9.90 4.88 0.28
CA SER A 84 10.58 3.85 1.07
C SER A 84 11.48 4.43 2.17
N THR A 85 12.25 5.49 1.85
CA THR A 85 13.14 6.13 2.82
C THR A 85 12.35 6.81 3.94
N PHE A 86 11.27 7.53 3.58
CA PHE A 86 10.38 8.16 4.55
C PHE A 86 9.77 7.14 5.50
N VAL A 87 9.11 6.11 4.95
CA VAL A 87 8.44 5.07 5.74
C VAL A 87 9.42 4.34 6.66
N ARG A 88 10.63 4.02 6.16
CA ARG A 88 11.68 3.40 6.96
C ARG A 88 12.13 4.28 8.14
N LYS A 89 12.22 5.58 7.94
CA LYS A 89 12.56 6.55 8.99
C LYS A 89 11.45 6.65 10.04
N CYS A 90 10.18 6.57 9.64
CA CYS A 90 9.06 6.62 10.57
C CYS A 90 8.97 5.37 11.47
N PHE A 91 9.36 4.21 10.96
CA PHE A 91 9.16 2.92 11.64
C PHE A 91 10.48 2.14 11.91
N PRO A 92 11.43 2.71 12.67
CA PRO A 92 12.64 2.02 13.09
C PRO A 92 12.31 0.79 13.96
N ARG A 93 13.29 -0.11 14.11
CA ARG A 93 13.12 -1.35 14.89
C ARG A 93 12.90 -1.07 16.37
N ASP A 94 13.51 -0.02 16.89
CA ASP A 94 13.35 0.42 18.27
C ASP A 94 12.05 1.22 18.42
N LEU A 95 11.16 0.74 19.30
CA LEU A 95 9.83 1.31 19.51
C LEU A 95 9.89 2.75 20.04
N GLY A 96 10.91 3.07 20.86
CA GLY A 96 11.04 4.41 21.45
C GLY A 96 11.31 5.52 20.42
N ASN A 97 11.79 5.13 19.23
CA ASN A 97 12.16 6.06 18.15
C ASN A 97 11.12 6.14 17.03
N VAL A 98 9.96 5.49 17.20
CA VAL A 98 8.90 5.45 16.19
C VAL A 98 8.16 6.78 16.14
N GLN A 99 7.93 7.29 14.93
CA GLN A 99 7.23 8.54 14.66
C GLN A 99 5.75 8.26 14.35
N PHE A 100 4.96 8.00 15.40
CA PHE A 100 3.52 7.72 15.24
C PHE A 100 2.71 8.92 14.74
N ASP A 101 3.19 10.14 14.96
CA ASP A 101 2.63 11.38 14.44
C ASP A 101 2.64 11.43 12.89
N GLN A 102 3.58 10.71 12.27
CA GLN A 102 3.71 10.57 10.81
C GLN A 102 3.02 9.31 10.26
N ALA A 103 2.36 8.52 11.11
CA ALA A 103 1.86 7.20 10.70
C ALA A 103 0.83 7.27 9.57
N PHE A 104 -0.07 8.26 9.57
CA PHE A 104 -1.06 8.42 8.50
C PHE A 104 -0.42 8.68 7.15
N THR A 105 0.53 9.62 7.08
CA THR A 105 1.27 9.92 5.85
C THR A 105 2.12 8.72 5.40
N ALA A 106 2.75 8.02 6.33
CA ALA A 106 3.53 6.83 6.00
C ALA A 106 2.65 5.69 5.46
N LEU A 107 1.43 5.52 5.98
CA LEU A 107 0.46 4.55 5.47
C LEU A 107 -0.01 4.90 4.05
N ASP A 108 -0.28 6.17 3.77
CA ASP A 108 -0.57 6.64 2.41
C ASP A 108 0.60 6.31 1.45
N TYR A 109 1.84 6.56 1.87
CA TYR A 109 3.02 6.26 1.07
C TYR A 109 3.26 4.76 0.84
N ILE A 110 2.97 3.91 1.84
CA ILE A 110 3.03 2.45 1.66
C ILE A 110 1.99 2.00 0.63
N ARG A 111 0.77 2.56 0.68
CA ARG A 111 -0.31 2.27 -0.26
C ARG A 111 0.05 2.72 -1.68
N ASP A 112 0.59 3.93 -1.85
CA ASP A 112 1.05 4.44 -3.14
C ASP A 112 2.13 3.54 -3.75
N LEU A 113 3.08 3.08 -2.92
CA LEU A 113 4.11 2.15 -3.34
C LEU A 113 3.53 0.81 -3.80
N GLU A 114 2.50 0.30 -3.13
CA GLU A 114 1.83 -0.97 -3.49
C GLU A 114 1.09 -0.83 -4.81
N ILE A 115 0.32 0.25 -4.99
CA ILE A 115 -0.37 0.55 -6.24
C ILE A 115 0.65 0.64 -7.39
N ARG A 116 1.78 1.33 -7.16
CA ARG A 116 2.83 1.45 -8.17
C ARG A 116 3.45 0.09 -8.51
N ARG A 117 3.78 -0.71 -7.50
CA ARG A 117 4.34 -2.06 -7.66
C ARG A 117 3.44 -2.95 -8.53
N SER A 118 2.14 -2.96 -8.25
CA SER A 118 1.15 -3.73 -9.02
C SER A 118 1.05 -3.23 -10.47
N LYS A 119 0.98 -1.90 -10.67
CA LYS A 119 0.92 -1.30 -12.02
C LYS A 119 2.15 -1.62 -12.87
N GLU A 120 3.36 -1.56 -12.30
CA GLU A 120 4.58 -1.89 -13.05
C GLU A 120 4.64 -3.38 -13.41
N LEU A 121 4.23 -4.27 -12.50
CA LEU A 121 4.18 -5.70 -12.79
C LEU A 121 3.21 -6.01 -13.94
N GLU A 122 2.02 -5.40 -13.94
CA GLU A 122 1.06 -5.54 -15.04
C GLU A 122 1.59 -4.95 -16.36
N LYS A 123 2.27 -3.80 -16.30
CA LYS A 123 2.89 -3.19 -17.48
C LYS A 123 3.96 -4.12 -18.08
N ALA A 124 4.79 -4.74 -17.25
CA ALA A 124 5.78 -5.72 -17.68
C ALA A 124 5.12 -6.95 -18.31
N ALA A 125 4.04 -7.47 -17.70
CA ALA A 125 3.28 -8.60 -18.21
C ALA A 125 2.66 -8.29 -19.58
N ARG A 126 2.07 -7.10 -19.75
CA ARG A 126 1.55 -6.64 -21.05
C ARG A 126 2.63 -6.54 -22.13
N ALA A 127 3.85 -6.13 -21.76
CA ALA A 127 4.94 -5.96 -22.71
C ALA A 127 5.62 -7.28 -23.14
N ARG A 128 5.67 -8.29 -22.26
CA ARG A 128 6.37 -9.56 -22.51
C ARG A 128 5.46 -10.75 -22.79
N GLY A 129 4.20 -10.67 -22.36
CA GLY A 129 3.25 -11.78 -22.31
C GLY A 129 3.18 -12.40 -20.92
N GLU A 130 1.99 -12.89 -20.55
CA GLU A 130 1.70 -13.47 -19.23
C GLU A 130 2.48 -14.77 -18.97
N ASP A 131 2.78 -15.53 -20.04
CA ASP A 131 3.49 -16.81 -19.97
C ASP A 131 5.02 -16.67 -19.94
N ASP A 132 5.56 -15.45 -20.06
CA ASP A 132 7.00 -15.22 -19.98
C ASP A 132 7.54 -15.69 -18.62
N ARG A 133 8.56 -16.55 -18.63
CA ARG A 133 9.12 -17.18 -17.43
C ARG A 133 9.57 -16.15 -16.37
N ARG A 134 10.02 -14.96 -16.79
CA ARG A 134 10.44 -13.88 -15.88
C ARG A 134 9.23 -13.21 -15.23
N ILE A 135 8.14 -13.02 -15.97
CA ILE A 135 6.86 -12.50 -15.46
C ILE A 135 6.25 -13.48 -14.45
N VAL A 136 6.18 -14.78 -14.79
CA VAL A 136 5.70 -15.83 -13.87
C VAL A 136 6.51 -15.83 -12.56
N ASN A 137 7.84 -15.78 -12.65
CA ASN A 137 8.70 -15.71 -11.47
C ASN A 137 8.48 -14.44 -10.63
N LEU A 138 8.24 -13.29 -11.26
CA LEU A 138 7.90 -12.06 -10.54
C LEU A 138 6.54 -12.15 -9.85
N ARG A 139 5.53 -12.76 -10.48
CA ARG A 139 4.22 -13.01 -9.87
C ARG A 139 4.32 -13.92 -8.64
N ILE A 140 5.12 -14.98 -8.70
CA ILE A 140 5.39 -15.85 -7.53
C ILE A 140 6.03 -15.05 -6.38
N LYS A 141 7.00 -14.18 -6.68
CA LYS A 141 7.60 -13.28 -5.68
C LYS A 141 6.62 -12.23 -5.14
N SER A 142 5.63 -11.82 -5.94
CA SER A 142 4.56 -10.89 -5.55
C SER A 142 3.80 -11.40 -4.33
N ILE A 143 3.44 -12.69 -4.32
CA ILE A 143 2.67 -13.32 -3.24
C ILE A 143 3.34 -13.09 -1.88
N LYS A 144 4.65 -13.34 -1.78
CA LYS A 144 5.40 -13.13 -0.55
C LYS A 144 5.50 -11.65 -0.16
N THR A 145 5.61 -10.77 -1.15
CA THR A 145 5.69 -9.31 -0.94
C THR A 145 4.35 -8.77 -0.42
N GLU A 146 3.23 -9.26 -0.95
CA GLU A 146 1.87 -8.96 -0.52
C GLU A 146 1.61 -9.40 0.93
N GLN A 147 2.14 -10.55 1.35
CA GLN A 147 2.07 -10.97 2.75
C GLN A 147 2.80 -10.00 3.69
N PHE A 148 3.97 -9.50 3.28
CA PHE A 148 4.69 -8.49 4.06
C PHE A 148 3.96 -7.16 4.10
N TYR A 149 3.33 -6.73 2.99
CA TYR A 149 2.46 -5.56 2.97
C TYR A 149 1.34 -5.70 4.00
N ALA A 150 0.60 -6.80 3.97
CA ALA A 150 -0.53 -7.03 4.87
C ALA A 150 -0.11 -7.02 6.34
N ARG A 151 1.01 -7.67 6.66
CA ARG A 151 1.59 -7.67 8.01
C ARG A 151 2.06 -6.27 8.43
N ALA A 152 2.70 -5.53 7.54
CA ALA A 152 3.16 -4.17 7.79
C ALA A 152 1.99 -3.22 8.09
N ILE A 153 0.98 -3.18 7.21
CA ILE A 153 -0.19 -2.31 7.35
C ILE A 153 -0.97 -2.64 8.62
N ALA A 154 -1.33 -3.92 8.85
CA ALA A 154 -2.07 -4.32 10.04
C ALA A 154 -1.28 -4.05 11.33
N GLY A 155 0.04 -4.19 11.28
CA GLY A 155 0.94 -3.85 12.38
C GLY A 155 0.96 -2.36 12.67
N ILE A 156 1.25 -1.52 11.68
CA ILE A 156 1.30 -0.06 11.82
C ILE A 156 -0.03 0.46 12.34
N ARG A 157 -1.15 0.08 11.71
CA ARG A 157 -2.50 0.53 12.13
C ARG A 157 -2.78 0.22 13.60
N ARG A 158 -2.48 -1.01 14.04
CA ARG A 158 -2.65 -1.44 15.43
C ARG A 158 -1.78 -0.63 16.38
N TRP A 159 -0.50 -0.49 16.08
CA TRP A 159 0.45 0.19 16.96
C TRP A 159 0.23 1.70 17.02
N THR A 160 -0.24 2.33 15.94
CA THR A 160 -0.71 3.73 15.96
C THR A 160 -1.87 3.91 16.95
N LEU A 161 -2.88 3.03 16.92
CA LEU A 161 -3.96 3.13 17.91
C LEU A 161 -3.48 2.81 19.34
N LEU A 162 -2.60 1.82 19.51
CA LEU A 162 -2.02 1.52 20.83
C LEU A 162 -1.22 2.70 21.39
N HIS A 163 -0.52 3.44 20.53
CA HIS A 163 0.15 4.68 20.92
C HIS A 163 -0.87 5.69 21.45
N GLU A 164 -1.91 6.02 20.68
CA GLU A 164 -2.99 6.94 21.10
C GLU A 164 -3.65 6.50 22.42
N LEU A 165 -3.94 5.21 22.57
CA LEU A 165 -4.52 4.64 23.80
C LEU A 165 -3.60 4.78 25.03
N SER A 166 -2.30 4.98 24.83
CA SER A 166 -1.31 5.08 25.90
C SER A 166 -1.00 6.53 26.27
N ILE A 167 -1.48 7.51 25.50
CA ILE A 167 -1.28 8.93 25.79
C ILE A 167 -2.08 9.30 27.04
N THR A 168 -1.44 10.06 27.92
CA THR A 168 -2.05 10.63 29.13
C THR A 168 -2.11 12.16 29.00
N PRO A 169 -3.27 12.80 29.24
CA PRO A 169 -4.55 12.20 29.65
C PRO A 169 -5.23 11.42 28.52
N PHE A 170 -5.96 10.36 28.90
CA PHE A 170 -6.67 9.52 27.94
C PHE A 170 -7.78 10.32 27.24
N ASN A 171 -7.75 10.31 25.90
CA ASN A 171 -8.78 10.94 25.07
C ASN A 171 -9.48 9.89 24.19
N LYS A 172 -10.68 9.47 24.64
CA LYS A 172 -11.51 8.50 23.92
C LYS A 172 -11.88 8.97 22.52
N PHE A 173 -12.22 10.25 22.35
CA PHE A 173 -12.65 10.79 21.05
C PHE A 173 -11.54 10.68 20.01
N ASN A 174 -10.29 11.02 20.38
CA ASN A 174 -9.14 10.86 19.49
C ASN A 174 -8.89 9.39 19.12
N CYS A 175 -9.08 8.45 20.08
CA CYS A 175 -8.94 7.03 19.80
C CYS A 175 -10.00 6.53 18.81
N ILE A 176 -11.25 7.01 18.93
CA ILE A 176 -12.34 6.69 18.00
C ILE A 176 -12.07 7.29 16.62
N ALA A 177 -11.63 8.54 16.55
CA ALA A 177 -11.26 9.20 15.29
C ALA A 177 -10.12 8.46 14.58
N THR A 178 -9.09 8.04 15.32
CA THR A 178 -8.00 7.20 14.82
C THR A 178 -8.52 5.85 14.32
N LEU A 179 -9.41 5.19 15.06
CA LEU A 179 -10.00 3.92 14.64
C LEU A 179 -10.81 4.06 13.34
N ASN A 180 -11.64 5.09 13.22
CA ASN A 180 -12.45 5.36 12.02
C ASN A 180 -11.59 5.72 10.81
N THR A 181 -10.43 6.34 11.04
CA THR A 181 -9.47 6.67 9.98
C THR A 181 -8.72 5.43 9.49
N LEU A 182 -8.26 4.58 10.41
CA LEU A 182 -7.42 3.42 10.06
C LEU A 182 -8.24 2.19 9.61
N TYR A 183 -9.49 2.10 10.05
CA TYR A 183 -10.42 1.01 9.76
C TYR A 183 -11.81 1.57 9.44
N PRO A 184 -11.99 2.15 8.23
CA PRO A 184 -13.30 2.51 7.73
C PRO A 184 -14.21 1.26 7.66
N ILE A 185 -15.51 1.45 7.82
CA ILE A 185 -16.48 0.35 7.96
C ILE A 185 -16.62 -0.37 6.62
N GLU A 186 -16.57 -1.71 6.66
CA GLU A 186 -16.91 -2.61 5.53
C GLU A 186 -16.03 -2.47 4.26
N GLU A 187 -14.91 -1.78 4.35
CA GLU A 187 -13.97 -1.66 3.23
C GLU A 187 -12.88 -2.74 3.29
N ALA A 188 -12.63 -3.39 2.16
CA ALA A 188 -11.45 -4.21 1.96
C ALA A 188 -10.22 -3.33 1.70
N ASP A 189 -9.02 -3.83 2.02
CA ASP A 189 -7.79 -3.17 1.57
C ASP A 189 -7.53 -3.47 0.08
N ILE A 190 -6.58 -2.75 -0.52
CA ILE A 190 -6.12 -3.02 -1.89
C ILE A 190 -5.41 -4.36 -2.02
N ASN A 191 -5.03 -4.96 -0.89
CA ASN A 191 -4.32 -6.22 -0.81
C ASN A 191 -5.25 -7.38 -0.42
N SER A 192 -5.11 -8.50 -1.13
CA SER A 192 -5.95 -9.70 -0.98
C SER A 192 -5.91 -10.37 0.40
N TYR A 193 -4.84 -10.17 1.18
CA TYR A 193 -4.69 -10.73 2.52
C TYR A 193 -5.42 -9.91 3.61
N LEU A 194 -5.98 -8.75 3.26
CA LEU A 194 -6.76 -7.91 4.17
C LEU A 194 -8.19 -7.69 3.64
N PRO A 195 -8.99 -8.76 3.51
CA PRO A 195 -10.38 -8.64 3.08
C PRO A 195 -11.24 -7.98 4.17
N ALA A 196 -12.38 -7.42 3.76
CA ALA A 196 -13.30 -6.71 4.65
C ALA A 196 -13.66 -7.47 5.96
N PRO A 197 -13.93 -8.80 5.95
CA PRO A 197 -14.22 -9.54 7.19
C PRO A 197 -13.06 -9.55 8.18
N THR A 198 -11.81 -9.65 7.69
CA THR A 198 -10.61 -9.60 8.52
C THR A 198 -10.44 -8.21 9.14
N LEU A 199 -10.64 -7.15 8.36
CA LEU A 199 -10.55 -5.77 8.84
C LEU A 199 -11.67 -5.44 9.85
N ALA A 200 -12.90 -5.93 9.63
CA ALA A 200 -13.99 -5.81 10.59
C ALA A 200 -13.67 -6.50 11.92
N SER A 201 -13.10 -7.71 11.88
CA SER A 201 -12.63 -8.42 13.08
C SER A 201 -11.54 -7.65 13.82
N GLN A 202 -10.56 -7.09 13.10
CA GLN A 202 -9.52 -6.24 13.69
C GLN A 202 -10.11 -4.98 14.34
N ARG A 203 -11.02 -4.29 13.64
CA ARG A 203 -11.73 -3.11 14.15
C ARG A 203 -12.48 -3.42 15.45
N HIS A 204 -13.21 -4.52 15.49
CA HIS A 204 -13.92 -4.95 16.70
C HIS A 204 -12.97 -5.22 17.87
N ALA A 205 -11.83 -5.89 17.61
CA ALA A 205 -10.83 -6.13 18.64
C ALA A 205 -10.23 -4.81 19.19
N LEU A 206 -9.93 -3.86 18.30
CA LEU A 206 -9.41 -2.54 18.67
C LEU A 206 -10.41 -1.71 19.46
N TRP A 207 -11.70 -1.77 19.12
CA TRP A 207 -12.77 -1.15 19.89
C TRP A 207 -12.83 -1.64 21.35
N ARG A 208 -12.61 -2.94 21.57
CA ARG A 208 -12.53 -3.50 22.93
C ARG A 208 -11.35 -2.93 23.72
N TYR A 209 -10.25 -2.57 23.08
CA TYR A 209 -9.14 -1.90 23.77
C TYR A 209 -9.50 -0.46 24.15
N ILE A 210 -10.19 0.30 23.28
CA ILE A 210 -10.67 1.65 23.61
C ILE A 210 -11.54 1.61 24.87
N THR A 211 -12.56 0.74 24.88
CA THR A 211 -13.48 0.60 26.02
C THR A 211 -12.80 0.02 27.27
N GLY A 212 -11.81 -0.86 27.08
CA GLY A 212 -11.01 -1.42 28.18
C GLY A 212 -10.12 -0.39 28.86
N VAL A 213 -9.42 0.44 28.09
CA VAL A 213 -8.52 1.50 28.59
C VAL A 213 -9.31 2.61 29.28
N GLU A 214 -10.48 2.98 28.76
CA GLU A 214 -11.38 3.93 29.42
C GLU A 214 -11.74 3.49 30.85
N LYS A 215 -11.94 2.19 31.07
CA LYS A 215 -12.35 1.64 32.36
C LYS A 215 -11.19 1.31 33.29
N ASN A 216 -10.08 0.81 32.75
CA ASN A 216 -9.00 0.19 33.55
C ASN A 216 -7.63 0.88 33.37
N GLY A 217 -7.55 1.91 32.53
CA GLY A 217 -6.29 2.57 32.17
C GLY A 217 -5.44 1.78 31.15
N PRO A 218 -4.30 2.37 30.72
CA PRO A 218 -3.47 1.82 29.64
C PRO A 218 -2.70 0.55 30.03
N GLY A 219 -2.63 0.18 31.31
CA GLY A 219 -1.90 -1.00 31.78
C GLY A 219 -2.39 -2.32 31.17
N ILE A 220 -3.64 -2.38 30.70
CA ILE A 220 -4.18 -3.57 30.02
C ILE A 220 -3.49 -3.87 28.67
N LEU A 221 -2.80 -2.88 28.09
CA LEU A 221 -2.17 -2.98 26.77
C LEU A 221 -0.84 -3.75 26.79
N GLU A 222 -0.23 -3.98 27.95
CA GLU A 222 1.06 -4.67 28.07
C GLU A 222 1.03 -6.09 27.50
N SER A 223 -0.10 -6.79 27.69
CA SER A 223 -0.33 -8.11 27.11
C SER A 223 -0.31 -8.11 25.57
N VAL A 224 -0.77 -7.01 24.96
CA VAL A 224 -0.86 -6.87 23.50
C VAL A 224 0.49 -6.44 22.92
N ARG A 225 1.23 -5.59 23.64
CA ARG A 225 2.56 -5.10 23.23
C ARG A 225 3.59 -6.23 23.10
N THR A 226 3.44 -7.28 23.91
CA THR A 226 4.33 -8.44 23.97
C THR A 226 3.89 -9.61 23.08
N GLY A 227 2.62 -9.62 22.62
CA GLY A 227 2.09 -10.66 21.75
C GLY A 227 2.59 -10.61 20.30
N ASN A 228 2.58 -11.76 19.61
CA ASN A 228 2.81 -11.88 18.16
C ASN A 228 4.09 -11.24 17.61
N GLY A 229 5.21 -11.33 18.37
CA GLY A 229 6.51 -10.79 17.95
C GLY A 229 6.66 -9.27 18.14
N GLY A 230 5.68 -8.60 18.76
CA GLY A 230 5.74 -7.21 19.17
C GLY A 230 6.02 -6.23 18.03
N TRP A 231 6.56 -5.06 18.38
CA TRP A 231 6.90 -4.02 17.41
C TRP A 231 8.03 -4.44 16.46
N ALA A 232 9.04 -5.17 16.95
CA ALA A 232 10.16 -5.62 16.14
C ALA A 232 9.70 -6.45 14.93
N GLY A 233 8.73 -7.35 15.14
CA GLY A 233 8.14 -8.14 14.06
C GLY A 233 7.30 -7.34 13.06
N VAL A 234 6.82 -6.15 13.43
CA VAL A 234 6.15 -5.21 12.52
C VAL A 234 7.19 -4.44 11.72
N SER A 235 8.20 -3.87 12.39
CA SER A 235 9.28 -3.13 11.71
C SER A 235 10.04 -4.04 10.72
N GLU A 236 10.28 -5.31 11.04
CA GLU A 236 10.88 -6.27 10.11
C GLU A 236 10.00 -6.50 8.87
N ALA A 237 8.67 -6.60 9.03
CA ALA A 237 7.75 -6.72 7.91
C ALA A 237 7.73 -5.46 7.03
N VAL A 238 7.73 -4.27 7.63
CA VAL A 238 7.85 -2.99 6.92
C VAL A 238 9.14 -2.96 6.09
N ASN A 239 10.28 -3.23 6.73
CA ASN A 239 11.58 -3.21 6.07
C ASN A 239 11.69 -4.24 4.93
N ALA A 240 11.14 -5.44 5.13
CA ALA A 240 11.09 -6.49 4.12
C ALA A 240 10.21 -6.09 2.93
N TYR A 241 9.00 -5.60 3.19
CA TYR A 241 8.08 -5.09 2.16
C TYR A 241 8.75 -4.00 1.33
N LEU A 242 9.26 -2.93 1.97
CA LEU A 242 9.87 -1.80 1.28
C LEU A 242 11.02 -2.21 0.36
N ARG A 243 11.89 -3.12 0.83
CA ARG A 243 13.03 -3.61 0.03
C ARG A 243 12.57 -4.44 -1.17
N LEU A 244 11.62 -5.37 -0.94
CA LEU A 244 11.12 -6.26 -1.99
C LEU A 244 10.30 -5.50 -3.04
N SER A 245 9.50 -4.52 -2.62
CA SER A 245 8.72 -3.69 -3.54
C SER A 245 9.59 -2.86 -4.47
N LEU A 246 10.70 -2.29 -3.96
CA LEU A 246 11.64 -1.55 -4.81
C LEU A 246 12.34 -2.47 -5.83
N ASP A 247 12.82 -3.65 -5.41
CA ASP A 247 13.41 -4.65 -6.32
C ASP A 247 12.40 -5.11 -7.38
N MET A 248 11.14 -5.33 -7.00
CA MET A 248 10.09 -5.71 -7.94
C MET A 248 9.76 -4.60 -8.93
N ILE A 249 9.63 -3.35 -8.47
CA ILE A 249 9.39 -2.19 -9.35
C ILE A 249 10.50 -2.06 -10.38
N GLN A 250 11.76 -2.15 -9.94
CA GLN A 250 12.92 -2.05 -10.82
C GLN A 250 12.92 -3.17 -11.88
N ARG A 251 12.76 -4.43 -11.46
CA ARG A 251 12.74 -5.58 -12.38
C ARG A 251 11.57 -5.51 -13.36
N ALA A 252 10.41 -5.06 -12.91
CA ALA A 252 9.24 -4.89 -13.77
C ALA A 252 9.48 -3.80 -14.82
N ASP A 253 10.06 -2.66 -14.44
CA ASP A 253 10.44 -1.61 -15.39
C ASP A 253 11.45 -2.10 -16.43
N GLU A 254 12.50 -2.83 -16.01
CA GLU A 254 13.49 -3.44 -16.91
C GLU A 254 12.85 -4.37 -17.95
N LEU A 255 11.86 -5.18 -17.54
CA LEU A 255 11.14 -6.08 -18.44
C LEU A 255 10.17 -5.34 -19.35
N ALA A 256 9.56 -4.25 -18.89
CA ALA A 256 8.64 -3.44 -19.68
C ALA A 256 9.34 -2.64 -20.78
N ARG A 257 10.65 -2.40 -20.68
CA ARG A 257 11.41 -1.69 -21.71
C ARG A 257 11.47 -2.52 -22.99
N PRO A 258 11.26 -1.90 -24.17
CA PRO A 258 11.48 -2.54 -25.45
C PRO A 258 12.91 -3.07 -25.52
N SER A 259 13.09 -4.33 -25.94
CA SER A 259 14.42 -4.84 -26.28
C SER A 259 14.99 -3.90 -27.36
N SER A 260 16.14 -3.25 -27.13
CA SER A 260 16.69 -2.34 -28.14
C SER A 260 16.90 -3.09 -29.46
N ILE A 261 16.35 -2.57 -30.55
CA ILE A 261 16.77 -2.89 -31.92
C ILE A 261 18.27 -2.55 -31.97
N GLY A 262 19.15 -3.55 -31.94
CA GLY A 262 20.59 -3.29 -31.81
C GLY A 262 21.51 -4.42 -31.39
N SER A 263 21.02 -5.62 -31.06
CA SER A 263 21.90 -6.79 -31.13
C SER A 263 21.88 -7.32 -32.57
N PHE A 264 22.71 -6.74 -33.43
CA PHE A 264 23.17 -7.46 -34.63
C PHE A 264 23.80 -8.76 -34.12
N GLN A 265 23.06 -9.87 -34.25
CA GLN A 265 23.70 -11.17 -34.31
C GLN A 265 24.46 -11.14 -35.64
N SER A 266 25.78 -11.03 -35.57
CA SER A 266 26.65 -11.32 -36.70
C SER A 266 26.40 -12.79 -37.06
N ASP A 267 25.64 -12.96 -38.14
CA ASP A 267 25.33 -14.24 -38.75
C ASP A 267 26.61 -14.74 -39.44
N ASP A 268 27.46 -15.47 -38.70
CA ASP A 268 28.63 -16.18 -39.25
C ASP A 268 28.17 -17.40 -40.05
N SER A 269 27.43 -17.15 -41.14
CA SER A 269 27.00 -18.18 -42.08
C SER A 269 27.12 -17.66 -43.52
N MET A 270 28.36 -17.43 -43.95
CA MET A 270 28.73 -17.45 -45.38
C MET A 270 30.08 -18.14 -45.54
N ASP A 271 30.12 -19.46 -45.33
CA ASP A 271 31.19 -20.29 -45.89
C ASP A 271 30.66 -21.63 -46.37
N VAL A 272 29.89 -21.61 -47.47
CA VAL A 272 29.73 -22.78 -48.33
C VAL A 272 29.56 -22.31 -49.78
N GLY A 273 30.57 -22.57 -50.61
CA GLY A 273 30.35 -22.81 -52.04
C GLY A 273 30.97 -21.81 -53.02
N ALA A 274 32.29 -21.80 -53.14
CA ALA A 274 32.95 -21.38 -54.39
C ALA A 274 33.86 -22.51 -54.89
N THR A 275 33.24 -23.48 -55.55
CA THR A 275 33.91 -24.49 -56.37
C THR A 275 34.63 -23.80 -57.53
N SER A 276 35.95 -23.62 -57.44
CA SER A 276 36.76 -23.13 -58.57
C SER A 276 37.57 -24.26 -59.19
N ILE A 277 36.94 -24.84 -60.22
CA ILE A 277 37.47 -25.36 -61.47
C ILE A 277 39.01 -25.47 -61.58
N ALA A 278 39.46 -26.71 -61.73
CA ALA A 278 40.80 -27.10 -62.17
C ALA A 278 41.22 -26.36 -63.45
N ARG A 279 42.40 -25.73 -63.43
CA ARG A 279 43.13 -25.36 -64.64
C ARG A 279 44.55 -25.92 -64.59
N THR A 280 44.76 -26.78 -65.57
CA THR A 280 45.98 -27.38 -66.09
C THR A 280 47.19 -26.45 -66.10
N ALA A 281 48.32 -26.97 -65.62
CA ALA A 281 49.64 -26.37 -65.73
C ALA A 281 50.20 -26.53 -67.16
N PRO A 282 50.93 -25.54 -67.70
CA PRO A 282 51.80 -25.75 -68.84
C PRO A 282 53.28 -25.81 -68.43
N GLU A 283 53.95 -26.85 -68.92
CA GLU A 283 55.40 -27.03 -68.97
C GLU A 283 56.14 -25.80 -69.48
N ARG A 284 57.18 -25.36 -68.76
CA ARG A 284 58.24 -24.51 -69.31
C ARG A 284 59.47 -25.35 -69.65
N LYS A 285 59.61 -25.64 -70.95
CA LYS A 285 60.84 -26.17 -71.58
C LYS A 285 62.00 -25.20 -71.39
N ARG A 286 63.08 -25.68 -70.75
CA ARG A 286 64.43 -25.09 -70.82
C ARG A 286 65.04 -25.37 -72.18
N LYS A 287 65.32 -24.34 -72.98
CA LYS A 287 66.21 -24.43 -74.15
C LYS A 287 67.58 -23.87 -73.77
N LYS A 288 68.60 -24.70 -73.95
CA LYS A 288 70.04 -24.37 -73.92
C LYS A 288 70.48 -23.84 -75.29
N GLY A 289 71.53 -23.02 -75.27
CA GLY A 289 72.40 -22.59 -76.38
C GLY A 289 72.70 -21.10 -76.25
N GLY A 290 73.92 -20.61 -76.02
CA GLY A 290 75.26 -21.18 -76.15
C GLY A 290 76.06 -20.30 -77.12
N PHE A 291 77.03 -19.53 -76.59
CA PHE A 291 78.37 -19.22 -77.10
C PHE A 291 79.07 -18.33 -76.07
#